data_AF-A0A5N5QJJ2-F1
#
_entry.id   AF-A0A5N5QJJ2-F1
#
_cell.length_a   1.000
_cell.length_b   1.000
_cell.length_c   1.000
_cell.angle_alpha   90.00
_cell.angle_beta   90.00
_cell.angle_gamma   90.00
#
_symmetry.space_group_name_H-M   'P 1'
#
loop_
_entity.id
_entity.type
_entity.pdbx_description
1 polymer ?
#
loop_
_entity_poly.entity_id
_entity_poly.type
_entity_poly.pdbx_seq_one_letter_code
_entity_poly.pdbx_strand_id
1 'polypeptide(L)'
;MGLADILWFLVCVLTLGFPAKYLERLRLFEDLVPPGKAWSTPATYSDRGVEGDSRKTMRQKQQEEWDRLNIAVSVITATSAAALAIQATSSGPSMYWVVTSFYSTAFGLSLQGLILITYVTITAGGSSDEAIGRLATGQLIMPEYRIVKPAAFIMALPAILATYSSGFLLAGLVTMVVNGPGEGVASRRGEYIAVTMIPVAMAFSWLCAAIILCEIGSWVEITARNAIRAENDKKGLHDVEAAGVVNDTHKLNMPLEIRPITPSPSPNPTLVAGAVAGAIPWRT
;
A
#
# COMPACT_ATOMS: atom_id res chain seq x y z
N MET A 1 22.21 14.24 20.31
CA MET A 1 21.03 14.02 19.45
C MET A 1 21.42 14.46 18.05
N GLY A 2 21.43 13.56 17.07
CA GLY A 2 21.88 13.89 15.72
C GLY A 2 20.86 14.76 14.97
N LEU A 3 21.28 15.45 13.90
CA LEU A 3 20.40 16.27 13.06
C LEU A 3 19.23 15.44 12.49
N ALA A 4 19.46 14.17 12.17
CA ALA A 4 18.42 13.24 11.73
C ALA A 4 17.38 12.92 12.81
N ASP A 5 17.78 12.87 14.09
CA ASP A 5 16.86 12.61 15.20
C ASP A 5 15.99 13.82 15.50
N ILE A 6 16.55 15.03 15.36
CA ILE A 6 15.82 16.30 15.50
C ILE A 6 14.79 16.44 14.37
N LEU A 7 15.18 16.16 13.13
CA LEU A 7 14.28 16.14 11.98
C LEU A 7 13.15 15.12 12.18
N TRP A 8 13.48 13.91 12.62
CA TRP A 8 12.47 12.88 12.89
C TRP A 8 11.51 13.29 14.01
N PHE A 9 12.01 13.91 15.08
CA PHE A 9 11.18 14.43 16.16
C PHE A 9 10.24 15.53 15.68
N LEU A 10 10.74 16.49 14.89
CA LEU A 10 9.92 17.54 14.28
C LEU A 10 8.84 16.96 13.38
N VAL A 11 9.17 15.98 12.55
CA VAL A 11 8.18 15.26 11.73
C VAL A 11 7.14 14.60 12.63
N CYS A 12 7.53 13.92 13.70
CA CYS A 12 6.59 13.29 14.63
C CYS A 12 5.65 14.32 15.28
N VAL A 13 6.17 15.48 15.72
CA VAL A 13 5.34 16.54 16.30
C VAL A 13 4.35 17.09 15.28
N LEU A 14 4.83 17.41 14.07
CA LEU A 14 3.99 17.90 12.97
C LEU A 14 3.00 16.86 12.45
N THR A 15 3.16 15.59 12.79
CA THR A 15 2.27 14.50 12.38
C THR A 15 1.56 13.87 13.58
N LEU A 16 1.48 14.58 14.71
CA LEU A 16 0.76 14.14 15.91
C LEU A 16 1.21 12.76 16.44
N GLY A 17 2.45 12.38 16.15
CA GLY A 17 3.07 11.12 16.55
C GLY A 17 2.58 9.90 15.75
N PHE A 18 1.80 10.07 14.69
CA PHE A 18 1.35 8.94 13.86
C PHE A 18 2.53 8.09 13.34
N PRO A 19 3.61 8.64 12.77
CA PRO A 19 4.73 7.86 12.29
C PRO A 19 5.41 7.03 13.39
N ALA A 20 5.48 7.55 14.61
CA ALA A 20 6.03 6.81 15.75
C ALA A 20 5.15 5.61 16.13
N LYS A 21 3.82 5.80 16.15
CA LYS A 21 2.85 4.71 16.39
C LYS A 21 2.90 3.64 15.31
N TYR A 22 3.02 4.06 14.04
CA TYR A 22 3.17 3.11 12.93
C TYR A 22 4.50 2.37 13.00
N LEU A 23 5.59 3.05 13.36
CA LEU A 23 6.89 2.42 13.54
C LEU A 23 6.89 1.36 14.65
N GLU A 24 6.21 1.63 15.77
CA GLU A 24 6.05 0.64 16.84
C GLU A 24 5.22 -0.56 16.39
N ARG A 25 4.15 -0.33 15.61
CA ARG A 25 3.39 -1.43 14.99
C ARG A 25 4.24 -2.24 14.01
N LEU A 26 5.09 -1.59 13.22
CA LEU A 26 6.01 -2.28 12.31
C LEU A 26 7.01 -3.17 13.06
N ARG A 27 7.48 -2.75 14.25
CA ARG A 27 8.36 -3.58 15.10
C ARG A 27 7.69 -4.86 15.59
N LEU A 28 6.37 -4.86 15.83
CA LEU A 28 5.64 -6.09 16.17
C LEU A 28 5.65 -7.12 15.03
N PHE A 29 5.90 -6.70 13.79
CA PHE A 29 6.09 -7.60 12.66
C PHE A 29 7.54 -8.08 12.51
N GLU A 30 8.50 -7.47 13.20
CA GLU A 30 9.90 -7.85 13.16
C GLU A 30 10.14 -9.22 13.82
N ASP A 31 9.44 -9.49 14.92
CA ASP A 31 9.49 -10.79 15.62
C ASP A 31 8.88 -11.96 14.81
N LEU A 32 8.13 -11.64 13.75
CA LEU A 32 7.46 -12.63 12.89
C LEU A 32 8.33 -13.10 11.71
N VAL A 33 9.48 -12.46 11.45
CA VAL A 33 10.41 -12.84 10.38
C VAL A 33 11.75 -13.26 11.00
N PRO A 34 12.06 -14.57 11.10
CA PRO A 34 13.31 -15.01 11.69
C PRO A 34 14.51 -14.51 10.86
N PRO A 35 15.57 -13.98 11.49
CA PRO A 35 16.75 -13.48 10.79
C PRO A 35 17.46 -14.62 10.05
N GLY A 36 17.82 -14.38 8.78
CA GLY A 36 18.66 -15.28 7.98
C GLY A 36 17.95 -16.28 7.07
N LYS A 37 16.62 -16.24 6.95
CA LYS A 37 15.90 -17.04 5.93
C LYS A 37 16.06 -16.44 4.53
N ALA A 38 16.40 -17.30 3.56
CA ALA A 38 16.61 -16.92 2.16
C ALA A 38 15.29 -16.51 1.48
N TRP A 39 15.40 -15.74 0.39
CA TRP A 39 14.30 -15.32 -0.50
C TRP A 39 13.37 -16.45 -0.99
N SER A 40 13.81 -17.71 -0.89
CA SER A 40 13.08 -18.90 -1.33
C SER A 40 12.21 -19.53 -0.24
N THR A 41 12.34 -19.11 1.02
CA THR A 41 11.55 -19.66 2.11
C THR A 41 10.24 -18.90 2.24
N PRO A 42 9.08 -19.51 1.94
CA PRO A 42 7.80 -18.85 2.16
C PRO A 42 7.73 -18.44 3.62
N ALA A 43 7.56 -17.14 3.86
CA ALA A 43 7.28 -16.64 5.19
C ALA A 43 6.08 -17.43 5.71
N THR A 44 6.24 -18.06 6.87
CA THR A 44 5.17 -18.84 7.52
C THR A 44 4.16 -17.85 8.08
N TYR A 45 3.49 -17.12 7.18
CA TYR A 45 2.35 -16.33 7.54
C TYR A 45 1.23 -17.27 7.96
N SER A 46 0.54 -16.86 9.01
CA SER A 46 -0.76 -17.36 9.41
C SER A 46 -1.82 -16.99 8.36
N ASP A 47 -1.63 -17.41 7.10
CA ASP A 47 -2.69 -17.47 6.09
C ASP A 47 -3.60 -18.67 6.32
N ARG A 48 -3.09 -19.68 7.03
CA ARG A 48 -3.96 -20.65 7.68
C ARG A 48 -4.52 -19.98 8.93
N GLY A 49 -5.66 -19.29 8.78
CA GLY A 49 -6.64 -19.36 9.85
C GLY A 49 -6.69 -20.83 10.27
N VAL A 50 -6.40 -21.11 11.54
CA VAL A 50 -6.44 -22.49 12.04
C VAL A 50 -7.78 -23.06 11.60
N GLU A 51 -7.80 -24.14 10.82
CA GLU A 51 -9.05 -24.77 10.39
C GLU A 51 -9.91 -25.01 11.65
N GLY A 52 -11.00 -24.25 11.77
CA GLY A 52 -11.90 -24.29 12.93
C GLY A 52 -11.86 -23.09 13.89
N ASP A 53 -10.94 -22.12 13.73
CA ASP A 53 -10.94 -20.89 14.54
C ASP A 53 -11.33 -19.67 13.68
N SER A 54 -12.39 -18.96 14.09
CA SER A 54 -12.99 -17.79 13.41
C SER A 54 -12.09 -16.53 13.46
N ARG A 55 -10.77 -16.70 13.58
CA ARG A 55 -9.81 -15.60 13.70
C ARG A 55 -9.41 -15.10 12.33
N LYS A 56 -9.87 -13.89 11.98
CA LYS A 56 -9.42 -13.14 10.78
C LYS A 56 -7.90 -13.07 10.70
N THR A 57 -7.34 -13.26 9.51
CA THR A 57 -5.90 -13.13 9.26
C THR A 57 -5.44 -11.68 9.51
N MET A 58 -4.16 -11.47 9.83
CA MET A 58 -3.63 -10.12 10.06
C MET A 58 -3.77 -9.22 8.82
N ARG A 59 -3.59 -9.79 7.63
CA ARG A 59 -3.79 -9.08 6.35
C ARG A 59 -5.24 -8.62 6.18
N GLN A 60 -6.21 -9.48 6.52
CA GLN A 60 -7.62 -9.11 6.48
C GLN A 60 -7.96 -7.99 7.47
N LYS A 61 -7.40 -8.04 8.69
CA LYS A 61 -7.57 -6.95 9.67
C LYS A 61 -6.98 -5.63 9.18
N GLN A 62 -5.81 -5.67 8.55
CA GLN A 62 -5.20 -4.47 7.97
C GLN A 62 -6.05 -3.90 6.84
N GLN A 63 -6.56 -4.76 5.94
CA GLN A 63 -7.46 -4.32 4.88
C GLN A 63 -8.72 -3.65 5.44
N GLU A 64 -9.32 -4.22 6.49
CA GLU A 64 -10.49 -3.61 7.14
C GLU A 64 -10.19 -2.22 7.72
N GLU A 65 -9.02 -2.01 8.31
CA GLU A 65 -8.62 -0.68 8.81
C GLU A 65 -8.37 0.31 7.67
N TRP A 66 -7.78 -0.15 6.55
CA TRP A 66 -7.61 0.66 5.34
C TRP A 66 -8.94 1.04 4.70
N ASP A 67 -9.88 0.10 4.64
CA ASP A 67 -11.22 0.34 4.11
C ASP A 67 -11.98 1.34 4.99
N ARG A 68 -11.89 1.21 6.32
CA ARG A 68 -12.47 2.19 7.25
C ARG A 68 -11.89 3.58 7.05
N LEU A 69 -10.57 3.68 6.88
CA LEU A 69 -9.90 4.95 6.62
C LEU A 69 -10.35 5.54 5.27
N ASN A 70 -10.46 4.72 4.23
CA ASN A 70 -10.94 5.13 2.91
C ASN A 70 -12.37 5.68 2.96
N ILE A 71 -13.27 5.00 3.68
CA ILE A 71 -14.64 5.47 3.92
C ILE A 71 -14.62 6.82 4.64
N ALA A 72 -13.86 6.95 5.73
CA ALA A 72 -13.79 8.19 6.50
C ALA A 72 -13.31 9.37 5.64
N VAL A 73 -12.23 9.19 4.87
CA VAL A 73 -11.68 10.23 3.99
C VAL A 73 -12.66 10.58 2.86
N SER A 74 -13.41 9.59 2.35
CA SER A 74 -14.45 9.81 1.34
C SER A 74 -15.60 10.68 1.90
N VAL A 75 -16.06 10.39 3.11
CA VAL A 75 -17.10 11.20 3.79
C VAL A 75 -16.63 12.63 4.02
N ILE A 76 -15.39 12.80 4.48
CA ILE A 76 -14.77 14.13 4.66
C ILE A 76 -14.72 14.88 3.32
N THR A 77 -14.32 14.22 2.23
CA THR A 77 -14.25 14.80 0.89
C THR A 77 -15.62 15.24 0.40
N ALA A 78 -16.62 14.36 0.51
CA ALA A 78 -17.99 14.65 0.10
C ALA A 78 -18.60 15.79 0.92
N THR A 79 -18.39 15.79 2.23
CA THR A 79 -18.88 16.85 3.14
C THR A 79 -18.25 18.20 2.81
N SER A 80 -16.94 18.24 2.57
CA SER A 80 -16.23 19.46 2.20
C SER A 80 -16.72 19.99 0.84
N ALA A 81 -16.89 19.10 -0.15
CA ALA A 81 -17.41 19.47 -1.46
C ALA A 81 -18.85 20.01 -1.39
N ALA A 82 -19.72 19.36 -0.61
CA ALA A 82 -21.09 19.82 -0.40
C ALA A 82 -21.12 21.19 0.28
N ALA A 83 -20.30 21.41 1.32
CA ALA A 83 -20.20 22.70 2.00
C ALA A 83 -19.76 23.83 1.05
N LEU A 84 -18.81 23.56 0.16
CA LEU A 84 -18.36 24.51 -0.86
C LEU A 84 -19.42 24.77 -1.94
N ALA A 85 -20.15 23.74 -2.38
CA ALA A 85 -21.20 23.88 -3.38
C ALA A 85 -22.38 24.73 -2.86
N ILE A 86 -22.77 24.54 -1.60
CA ILE A 86 -23.79 25.37 -0.93
C ILE A 86 -23.34 26.83 -0.88
N GLN A 87 -22.06 27.08 -0.57
CA GLN A 87 -21.50 28.43 -0.58
C GLN A 87 -21.53 29.07 -1.97
N ALA A 88 -21.19 28.32 -3.01
CA ALA A 88 -21.11 28.84 -4.38
C ALA A 88 -22.49 29.21 -4.96
N THR A 89 -23.57 28.60 -4.47
CA THR A 89 -24.94 28.80 -4.98
C THR A 89 -25.76 29.79 -4.16
N SER A 90 -25.26 30.20 -2.98
CA SER A 90 -25.90 31.21 -2.14
C SER A 90 -25.89 32.57 -2.82
N SER A 91 -27.08 33.06 -3.19
CA SER A 91 -27.31 34.44 -3.65
C SER A 91 -27.36 35.46 -2.49
N GLY A 92 -27.19 34.99 -1.24
CA GLY A 92 -27.20 35.79 -0.03
C GLY A 92 -25.87 36.49 0.29
N PRO A 93 -25.74 37.10 1.49
CA PRO A 93 -24.49 37.74 1.90
C PRO A 93 -23.33 36.75 1.85
N SER A 94 -22.18 37.21 1.36
CA SER A 94 -21.01 36.36 1.19
C SER A 94 -20.61 35.71 2.50
N MET A 95 -20.38 34.39 2.49
CA MET A 95 -19.75 33.74 3.64
C MET A 95 -18.37 34.32 3.87
N TYR A 96 -17.98 34.36 5.13
CA TYR A 96 -16.66 34.82 5.54
C TYR A 96 -15.56 33.98 4.87
N TRP A 97 -14.59 34.64 4.23
CA TRP A 97 -13.59 33.99 3.38
C TRP A 97 -12.81 32.87 4.08
N VAL A 98 -12.60 32.97 5.40
CA VAL A 98 -11.91 31.96 6.22
C VAL A 98 -12.66 30.63 6.22
N VAL A 99 -13.99 30.66 6.23
CA VAL A 99 -14.85 29.46 6.18
C VAL A 99 -14.61 28.73 4.86
N THR A 100 -14.62 29.47 3.75
CA THR A 100 -14.32 28.91 2.42
C THR A 100 -12.90 28.37 2.36
N SER A 101 -11.90 29.07 2.92
CA SER A 101 -10.52 28.56 2.97
C SER A 101 -10.41 27.24 3.70
N PHE A 102 -11.04 27.10 4.86
CA PHE A 102 -10.98 25.87 5.65
C PHE A 102 -11.67 24.70 4.95
N TYR A 103 -12.86 24.89 4.37
CA TYR A 103 -13.51 23.83 3.61
C TYR A 103 -12.76 23.46 2.33
N SER A 104 -12.17 24.43 1.62
CA SER A 104 -11.31 24.17 0.46
C SER A 104 -10.04 23.41 0.85
N THR A 105 -9.43 23.76 1.98
CA THR A 105 -8.24 23.06 2.50
C THR A 105 -8.58 21.64 2.89
N ALA A 106 -9.68 21.44 3.62
CA ALA A 106 -10.16 20.12 4.00
C ALA A 106 -10.41 19.25 2.77
N PHE A 107 -11.11 19.77 1.76
CA PHE A 107 -11.37 19.08 0.50
C PHE A 107 -10.07 18.68 -0.22
N GLY A 108 -9.10 19.61 -0.34
CA GLY A 108 -7.83 19.32 -0.99
C GLY A 108 -7.02 18.24 -0.29
N LEU A 109 -6.92 18.31 1.04
CA LEU A 109 -6.20 17.33 1.85
C LEU A 109 -6.86 15.94 1.81
N SER A 110 -8.19 15.87 1.86
CA SER A 110 -8.91 14.60 1.81
C SER A 110 -8.81 13.95 0.43
N LEU A 111 -8.87 14.74 -0.65
CA LEU A 111 -8.68 14.23 -2.01
C LEU A 111 -7.28 13.65 -2.20
N GLN A 112 -6.23 14.35 -1.72
CA GLN A 112 -4.87 13.81 -1.72
C GLN A 112 -4.74 12.55 -0.86
N GLY A 113 -5.44 12.49 0.28
CA GLY A 113 -5.56 11.29 1.10
C GLY A 113 -6.16 10.10 0.33
N LEU A 114 -7.25 10.31 -0.41
CA LEU A 114 -7.88 9.27 -1.23
C LEU A 114 -6.96 8.77 -2.35
N ILE A 115 -6.27 9.67 -3.04
CA ILE A 115 -5.30 9.30 -4.08
C ILE A 115 -4.21 8.43 -3.46
N LEU A 116 -3.66 8.83 -2.31
CA LEU A 116 -2.62 8.08 -1.64
C LEU A 116 -3.11 6.70 -1.18
N ILE A 117 -4.28 6.60 -0.56
CA ILE A 117 -4.88 5.33 -0.13
C ILE A 117 -5.05 4.40 -1.33
N THR A 118 -5.62 4.91 -2.42
CA THR A 118 -5.86 4.14 -3.65
C THR A 118 -4.55 3.62 -4.22
N TYR A 119 -3.55 4.50 -4.33
CA TYR A 119 -2.26 4.16 -4.88
C TYR A 119 -1.50 3.14 -4.00
N VAL A 120 -1.49 3.34 -2.68
CA VAL A 120 -0.90 2.37 -1.72
C VAL A 120 -1.63 1.03 -1.77
N THR A 121 -2.95 1.02 -1.92
CA THR A 121 -3.74 -0.22 -2.01
C THR A 121 -3.44 -0.99 -3.29
N ILE A 122 -3.33 -0.30 -4.43
CA ILE A 122 -2.97 -0.91 -5.71
C ILE A 122 -1.55 -1.49 -5.66
N THR A 123 -0.59 -0.71 -5.16
CA THR A 123 0.82 -1.16 -5.03
C THR A 123 0.95 -2.32 -4.05
N ALA A 124 0.28 -2.26 -2.89
CA ALA A 124 0.25 -3.36 -1.92
C ALA A 124 -0.48 -4.61 -2.48
N GLY A 125 -1.52 -4.43 -3.29
CA GLY A 125 -2.25 -5.52 -3.94
C GLY A 125 -1.39 -6.33 -4.92
N GLY A 126 -0.40 -5.68 -5.55
CA GLY A 126 0.57 -6.35 -6.43
C GLY A 126 1.80 -6.94 -5.72
N SER A 127 2.01 -6.62 -4.45
CA SER A 127 3.20 -7.02 -3.68
C SER A 127 2.99 -8.37 -2.98
N SER A 128 4.07 -9.15 -2.81
CA SER A 128 3.99 -10.42 -2.05
C SER A 128 3.96 -10.16 -0.55
N ASP A 129 3.41 -11.09 0.23
CA ASP A 129 3.43 -11.02 1.71
C ASP A 129 4.85 -10.92 2.28
N GLU A 130 5.82 -11.49 1.57
CA GLU A 130 7.24 -11.37 1.90
C GLU A 130 7.76 -9.95 1.68
N ALA A 131 7.41 -9.31 0.56
CA ALA A 131 7.81 -7.94 0.27
C ALA A 131 7.16 -6.93 1.24
N ILE A 132 5.89 -7.14 1.59
CA ILE A 132 5.19 -6.36 2.63
C ILE A 132 5.84 -6.59 4.00
N GLY A 133 6.16 -7.83 4.35
CA GLY A 133 6.87 -8.17 5.60
C GLY A 133 8.25 -7.53 5.69
N ARG A 134 8.98 -7.47 4.57
CA ARG A 134 10.31 -6.83 4.50
C ARG A 134 10.25 -5.31 4.47
N LEU A 135 9.21 -4.72 3.88
CA LEU A 135 8.93 -3.29 3.99
C LEU A 135 8.65 -2.94 5.45
N ALA A 136 7.96 -3.81 6.20
CA ALA A 136 7.73 -3.66 7.63
C ALA A 136 9.02 -3.75 8.46
N THR A 137 9.97 -4.60 8.08
CA THR A 137 11.30 -4.66 8.73
C THR A 137 12.31 -3.65 8.18
N GLY A 138 11.92 -2.84 7.18
CA GLY A 138 12.77 -1.84 6.53
C GLY A 138 13.91 -2.41 5.70
N GLN A 139 13.87 -3.69 5.32
CA GLN A 139 14.91 -4.39 4.54
C GLN A 139 14.66 -4.32 3.02
N LEU A 140 14.28 -3.14 2.52
CA LEU A 140 13.79 -2.99 1.14
C LEU A 140 14.87 -3.24 0.08
N ILE A 141 16.16 -3.05 0.42
CA ILE A 141 17.24 -3.05 -0.58
C ILE A 141 18.41 -3.95 -0.13
N MET A 142 18.81 -3.92 1.15
CA MET A 142 19.89 -4.75 1.71
C MET A 142 19.71 -4.96 3.22
N PRO A 143 20.12 -6.09 3.80
CA PRO A 143 20.02 -6.35 5.25
C PRO A 143 20.77 -5.32 6.12
N GLU A 144 21.75 -4.60 5.55
CA GLU A 144 22.55 -3.59 6.24
C GLU A 144 21.88 -2.20 6.35
N TYR A 145 20.91 -1.87 5.51
CA TYR A 145 20.23 -0.55 5.54
C TYR A 145 18.76 -0.70 5.92
N ARG A 146 18.47 -0.57 7.22
CA ARG A 146 17.11 -0.58 7.77
C ARG A 146 16.42 0.77 7.55
N ILE A 147 15.63 0.90 6.50
CA ILE A 147 14.87 2.12 6.15
C ILE A 147 13.43 2.03 6.71
N VAL A 148 13.29 1.72 8.01
CA VAL A 148 11.97 1.51 8.66
C VAL A 148 11.21 2.84 8.84
N LYS A 149 11.93 3.94 9.07
CA LYS A 149 11.35 5.27 9.37
C LYS A 149 10.54 5.85 8.19
N PRO A 150 11.03 5.87 6.94
CA PRO A 150 10.25 6.31 5.78
C PRO A 150 9.03 5.43 5.47
N ALA A 151 9.15 4.11 5.62
CA ALA A 151 8.01 3.20 5.42
C ALA A 151 6.89 3.48 6.44
N ALA A 152 7.24 3.63 7.73
CA ALA A 152 6.29 4.02 8.77
C ALA A 152 5.62 5.36 8.48
N PHE A 153 6.38 6.33 7.95
CA PHE A 153 5.85 7.63 7.58
C PHE A 153 4.86 7.55 6.41
N ILE A 154 5.20 6.84 5.32
CA ILE A 154 4.31 6.65 4.16
C ILE A 154 3.00 5.97 4.58
N MET A 155 3.09 4.93 5.43
CA MET A 155 1.91 4.23 5.94
C MET A 155 1.04 5.10 6.86
N ALA A 156 1.63 6.08 7.53
CA ALA A 156 0.93 7.03 8.39
C ALA A 156 0.30 8.21 7.61
N LEU A 157 0.83 8.56 6.44
CA LEU A 157 0.41 9.75 5.68
C LEU A 157 -1.11 9.81 5.41
N PRO A 158 -1.79 8.73 4.99
CA PRO A 158 -3.24 8.74 4.83
C PRO A 158 -4.02 9.13 6.10
N ALA A 159 -3.62 8.59 7.25
CA ALA A 159 -4.25 8.92 8.53
C ALA A 159 -3.96 10.36 8.96
N ILE A 160 -2.76 10.86 8.67
CA ILE A 160 -2.36 12.25 8.93
C ILE A 160 -3.22 13.21 8.09
N LEU A 161 -3.35 12.96 6.78
CA LEU A 161 -4.18 13.77 5.87
C LEU A 161 -5.65 13.75 6.27
N ALA A 162 -6.18 12.58 6.67
CA ALA A 162 -7.54 12.45 7.19
C ALA A 162 -7.74 13.29 8.46
N THR A 163 -6.79 13.25 9.38
CA THR A 163 -6.87 13.99 10.66
C THR A 163 -6.82 15.49 10.44
N TYR A 164 -5.88 15.97 9.62
CA TYR A 164 -5.80 17.40 9.29
C TYR A 164 -7.02 17.89 8.53
N SER A 165 -7.48 17.13 7.54
CA SER A 165 -8.70 17.46 6.80
C SER A 165 -9.93 17.55 7.73
N SER A 166 -10.08 16.61 8.66
CA SER A 166 -11.13 16.65 9.70
C SER A 166 -11.02 17.90 10.58
N GLY A 167 -9.81 18.27 10.98
CA GLY A 167 -9.55 19.48 11.77
C GLY A 167 -9.93 20.76 11.02
N PHE A 168 -9.60 20.85 9.74
CA PHE A 168 -10.00 21.97 8.89
C PHE A 168 -11.51 22.01 8.66
N LEU A 169 -12.17 20.86 8.45
CA LEU A 169 -13.65 20.79 8.41
C LEU A 169 -14.27 21.36 9.69
N LEU A 170 -13.79 20.92 10.85
CA LEU A 170 -14.31 21.36 12.14
C LEU A 170 -14.06 22.86 12.36
N ALA A 171 -12.86 23.35 12.01
CA ALA A 171 -12.55 24.78 12.08
C ALA A 171 -13.42 25.61 11.14
N GLY A 172 -13.70 25.12 9.94
CA GLY A 172 -14.66 25.73 9.00
C GLY A 172 -16.07 25.84 9.59
N LEU A 173 -16.53 24.77 10.24
CA LEU A 173 -17.82 24.76 10.91
C LEU A 173 -17.88 25.76 12.07
N VAL A 174 -16.88 25.75 12.96
CA VAL A 174 -16.82 26.67 14.11
C VAL A 174 -16.76 28.13 13.63
N THR A 175 -15.92 28.43 12.64
CA THR A 175 -15.80 29.81 12.12
C THR A 175 -17.07 30.28 11.43
N MET A 176 -17.80 29.39 10.76
CA MET A 176 -19.10 29.69 10.15
C MET A 176 -20.13 30.06 11.22
N VAL A 177 -20.18 29.34 12.34
CA VAL A 177 -21.11 29.61 13.45
C VAL A 177 -20.76 30.91 14.17
N VAL A 178 -19.46 31.17 14.41
CA VAL A 178 -19.02 32.33 15.20
C VAL A 178 -19.11 33.65 14.42
N ASN A 179 -18.64 33.65 13.16
CA ASN A 179 -18.48 34.90 12.41
C ASN A 179 -19.68 35.21 11.50
N GLY A 180 -20.54 34.22 11.21
CA GLY A 180 -21.70 34.42 10.34
C GLY A 180 -21.33 34.95 8.95
N PRO A 181 -22.22 35.72 8.30
CA PRO A 181 -21.95 36.38 7.02
C PRO A 181 -20.91 37.50 7.19
N GLY A 182 -19.97 37.62 6.26
CA GLY A 182 -18.86 38.57 6.39
C GLY A 182 -18.12 38.86 5.09
N GLU A 183 -16.89 39.36 5.20
CA GLU A 183 -16.00 39.63 4.07
C GLU A 183 -15.82 38.37 3.20
N GLY A 184 -16.34 38.42 1.96
CA GLY A 184 -16.23 37.32 1.02
C GLY A 184 -14.83 37.17 0.41
N VAL A 185 -14.56 36.03 -0.23
CA VAL A 185 -13.27 35.69 -0.85
C VAL A 185 -12.76 36.75 -1.83
N ALA A 186 -13.66 37.44 -2.54
CA ALA A 186 -13.28 38.49 -3.49
C ALA A 186 -12.53 39.66 -2.83
N SER A 187 -12.85 39.98 -1.57
CA SER A 187 -12.22 41.07 -0.82
C SER A 187 -10.85 40.70 -0.26
N ARG A 188 -10.64 39.43 0.08
CA ARG A 188 -9.44 38.90 0.75
C ARG A 188 -8.76 37.79 -0.04
N ARG A 189 -8.70 37.95 -1.38
CA ARG A 189 -8.23 36.91 -2.30
C ARG A 189 -6.82 36.40 -1.97
N GLY A 190 -5.89 37.29 -1.64
CA GLY A 190 -4.52 36.91 -1.31
C GLY A 190 -4.42 36.04 -0.06
N GLU A 191 -5.13 36.42 1.00
CA GLU A 191 -5.17 35.68 2.27
C GLU A 191 -5.86 34.33 2.09
N TYR A 192 -6.99 34.29 1.35
CA TYR A 192 -7.66 33.06 0.98
C TYR A 192 -6.72 32.08 0.25
N ILE A 193 -5.98 32.57 -0.76
CA ILE A 193 -5.04 31.75 -1.53
C ILE A 193 -3.95 31.23 -0.60
N ALA A 194 -3.35 32.08 0.24
CA ALA A 194 -2.27 31.66 1.13
C ALA A 194 -2.73 30.58 2.14
N VAL A 195 -3.84 30.82 2.85
CA VAL A 195 -4.37 29.90 3.86
C VAL A 195 -4.76 28.56 3.25
N THR A 196 -5.29 28.56 2.02
CA THR A 196 -5.73 27.34 1.35
C THR A 196 -4.57 26.60 0.68
N MET A 197 -3.71 27.30 -0.05
CA MET A 197 -2.70 26.69 -0.89
C MET A 197 -1.49 26.21 -0.11
N ILE A 198 -1.11 26.85 1.01
CA ILE A 198 0.08 26.44 1.76
C ILE A 198 -0.08 24.99 2.29
N PRO A 199 -1.15 24.63 3.01
CA PRO A 199 -1.32 23.26 3.51
C PRO A 199 -1.51 22.25 2.37
N VAL A 200 -2.27 22.62 1.34
CA VAL A 200 -2.56 21.74 0.18
C VAL A 200 -1.29 21.47 -0.63
N ALA A 201 -0.44 22.48 -0.86
CA ALA A 201 0.83 22.32 -1.57
C ALA A 201 1.85 21.53 -0.74
N MET A 202 1.90 21.76 0.57
CA MET A 202 2.74 20.99 1.47
C MET A 202 2.34 19.51 1.44
N ALA A 203 1.06 19.21 1.62
CA ALA A 203 0.55 17.84 1.53
C ALA A 203 0.78 17.21 0.15
N PHE A 204 0.64 17.99 -0.94
CA PHE A 204 0.92 17.52 -2.29
C PHE A 204 2.39 17.13 -2.47
N SER A 205 3.32 17.90 -1.91
CA SER A 205 4.74 17.56 -1.95
C SER A 205 5.05 16.25 -1.23
N TRP A 206 4.40 15.99 -0.09
CA TRP A 206 4.49 14.73 0.63
C TRP A 206 3.86 13.57 -0.13
N LEU A 207 2.74 13.80 -0.81
CA LEU A 207 2.09 12.83 -1.71
C LEU A 207 3.05 12.42 -2.84
N CYS A 208 3.66 13.38 -3.53
CA CYS A 208 4.62 13.10 -4.59
C CYS A 208 5.82 12.30 -4.06
N ALA A 209 6.37 12.68 -2.91
CA ALA A 209 7.46 11.95 -2.28
C ALA A 209 7.05 10.50 -1.94
N ALA A 210 5.84 10.29 -1.41
CA ALA A 210 5.32 8.97 -1.09
C ALA A 210 5.18 8.09 -2.35
N ILE A 211 4.60 8.64 -3.43
CA ILE A 211 4.47 7.93 -4.72
C ILE A 211 5.84 7.53 -5.25
N ILE A 212 6.80 8.47 -5.29
CA ILE A 212 8.16 8.20 -5.76
C ILE A 212 8.83 7.09 -4.94
N LEU A 213 8.68 7.11 -3.61
CA LEU A 213 9.25 6.08 -2.74
C LEU A 213 8.61 4.71 -2.95
N CYS A 214 7.29 4.65 -3.15
CA CYS A 214 6.59 3.42 -3.48
C CYS A 214 6.98 2.87 -4.86
N GLU A 215 7.15 3.72 -5.87
CA GLU A 215 7.65 3.31 -7.19
C GLU A 215 9.07 2.73 -7.06
N ILE A 216 9.99 3.46 -6.41
CA ILE A 216 11.36 2.97 -6.18
C ILE A 216 11.34 1.60 -5.49
N GLY A 217 10.51 1.43 -4.46
CA GLY A 217 10.34 0.15 -3.77
C GLY A 217 9.87 -0.97 -4.70
N SER A 218 8.89 -0.68 -5.55
CA SER A 218 8.34 -1.65 -6.52
C SER A 218 9.37 -2.03 -7.57
N TRP A 219 10.13 -1.07 -8.09
CA TRP A 219 11.22 -1.30 -9.04
C TRP A 219 12.31 -2.20 -8.44
N VAL A 220 12.73 -1.92 -7.22
CA VAL A 220 13.72 -2.74 -6.52
C VAL A 220 13.20 -4.17 -6.35
N GLU A 221 11.94 -4.35 -5.98
CA GLU A 221 11.33 -5.68 -5.83
C GLU A 221 11.32 -6.48 -7.16
N ILE A 222 10.98 -5.82 -8.27
CA ILE A 222 10.98 -6.46 -9.60
C ILE A 222 12.40 -6.86 -10.01
N THR A 223 13.38 -5.97 -9.86
CA THR A 223 14.78 -6.25 -10.20
C THR A 223 15.32 -7.40 -9.37
N ALA A 224 15.01 -7.41 -8.07
CA ALA A 224 15.32 -8.47 -7.14
C ALA A 224 14.81 -9.85 -7.62
N ARG A 225 13.51 -9.95 -7.92
CA ARG A 225 12.89 -11.20 -8.39
C ARG A 225 13.49 -11.68 -9.71
N ASN A 226 13.80 -10.76 -10.62
CA ASN A 226 14.42 -11.10 -11.90
C ASN A 226 15.84 -11.64 -11.74
N ALA A 227 16.63 -11.10 -10.80
CA ALA A 227 17.96 -11.60 -10.50
C ALA A 227 17.94 -13.05 -9.98
N ILE A 228 16.98 -13.39 -9.10
CA ILE A 228 16.79 -14.75 -8.60
C ILE A 228 16.40 -15.71 -9.72
N ARG A 229 15.47 -15.32 -10.58
CA ARG A 229 15.06 -16.14 -11.73
C ARG A 229 16.26 -16.44 -12.63
N ALA A 230 17.08 -15.43 -12.92
CA ALA A 230 18.30 -15.62 -13.71
C ALA A 230 19.32 -16.54 -13.02
N GLU A 231 19.43 -16.54 -11.69
CA GLU A 231 20.30 -17.46 -10.95
C GLU A 231 19.75 -18.91 -10.96
N ASN A 232 18.44 -19.08 -10.78
CA ASN A 232 17.78 -20.38 -10.81
C ASN A 232 17.83 -21.01 -12.21
N ASP A 233 17.66 -20.21 -13.27
CA ASP A 233 17.80 -20.70 -14.66
C ASP A 233 19.21 -21.19 -14.94
N LYS A 234 20.25 -20.52 -14.41
CA LYS A 234 21.65 -20.97 -14.52
C LYS A 234 21.89 -22.28 -13.76
N LYS A 235 21.35 -22.43 -12.55
CA LYS A 235 21.48 -23.67 -11.77
C LYS A 235 20.75 -24.84 -12.43
N GLY A 236 19.53 -24.62 -12.92
CA GLY A 236 18.76 -25.63 -13.65
C GLY A 236 19.48 -26.12 -14.91
N LEU A 237 20.17 -25.24 -15.64
CA LEU A 237 20.97 -25.62 -16.80
C LEU A 237 22.18 -26.49 -16.40
N HIS A 238 22.87 -26.16 -15.31
CA HIS A 238 23.99 -26.95 -14.79
C HIS A 238 23.57 -28.33 -14.27
N ASP A 239 22.40 -28.46 -13.65
CA ASP A 239 21.89 -29.74 -13.17
C ASP A 239 21.47 -30.67 -14.33
N VAL A 240 20.95 -30.12 -15.43
CA VAL A 240 20.62 -30.87 -16.65
C VAL A 240 21.89 -31.33 -17.38
N GLU A 241 22.93 -30.50 -17.42
CA GLU A 241 24.23 -30.86 -18.02
C GLU A 241 24.93 -31.94 -17.17
N ALA A 242 24.89 -31.83 -15.84
CA ALA A 242 25.40 -32.86 -14.93
C ALA A 242 24.64 -34.19 -15.05
N ALA A 243 23.31 -34.16 -15.22
CA ALA A 243 22.50 -35.35 -15.45
C ALA A 243 22.74 -35.97 -16.85
N GLY A 244 23.05 -35.15 -17.86
CA GLY A 244 23.44 -35.61 -19.20
C GLY A 244 24.78 -36.37 -19.20
N VAL A 245 25.77 -35.87 -18.47
CA VAL A 245 27.12 -36.50 -18.38
C VAL A 245 27.07 -37.85 -17.66
N VAL A 246 26.17 -38.03 -16.68
CA VAL A 246 25.98 -39.32 -15.98
C VAL A 246 25.24 -40.35 -16.85
N ASN A 247 24.39 -39.92 -17.77
CA ASN A 247 23.63 -40.84 -18.62
C ASN A 247 24.45 -41.42 -19.79
N ASP A 248 25.53 -40.74 -20.21
CA ASP A 248 26.46 -41.24 -21.22
C ASP A 248 27.50 -42.24 -20.67
N THR A 249 27.76 -42.21 -19.35
CA THR A 249 28.64 -43.23 -18.72
C THR A 249 27.94 -44.56 -18.45
N HIS A 250 26.59 -44.59 -18.44
CA HIS A 250 25.84 -45.81 -18.14
C HIS A 250 25.35 -46.58 -19.40
N LYS A 251 25.52 -46.02 -20.60
CA LYS A 251 25.13 -46.67 -21.87
C LYS A 251 26.16 -47.63 -22.48
N LEU A 252 27.34 -47.79 -21.87
CA LEU A 252 28.38 -48.70 -22.38
C LEU A 252 28.34 -50.12 -21.80
N ASN A 253 27.41 -50.44 -20.90
CA ASN A 253 27.25 -51.80 -20.36
C ASN A 253 25.76 -52.14 -20.14
N MET A 254 25.05 -52.49 -21.22
CA MET A 254 23.87 -53.35 -21.08
C MET A 254 23.87 -54.43 -22.16
N PRO A 255 23.78 -55.72 -21.80
CA PRO A 255 23.54 -56.80 -22.74
C PRO A 255 22.11 -56.72 -23.29
N LEU A 256 21.97 -56.98 -24.60
CA LEU A 256 20.71 -57.11 -25.32
C LEU A 256 19.79 -58.14 -24.68
N GLU A 257 18.77 -57.69 -23.95
CA GLU A 257 17.61 -58.51 -23.58
C GLU A 257 16.51 -58.28 -24.61
N ILE A 258 16.36 -59.24 -25.53
CA ILE A 258 15.24 -59.32 -26.48
C ILE A 258 13.99 -59.65 -25.68
N ARG A 259 13.02 -58.72 -25.62
CA ARG A 259 11.67 -59.02 -25.12
C ARG A 259 10.64 -59.03 -26.24
N PRO A 260 9.62 -59.91 -26.14
CA PRO A 260 8.70 -60.18 -27.23
C PRO A 260 7.58 -59.14 -27.30
N ILE A 261 7.12 -58.91 -28.53
CA ILE A 261 6.00 -58.06 -28.91
C ILE A 261 4.69 -58.68 -28.40
N THR A 262 3.88 -57.92 -27.67
CA THR A 262 2.44 -58.20 -27.50
C THR A 262 1.61 -56.90 -27.54
N PRO A 263 0.33 -56.99 -27.95
CA PRO A 263 -0.33 -55.95 -28.72
C PRO A 263 -1.10 -54.93 -27.87
N SER A 264 -1.33 -53.76 -28.49
CA SER A 264 -2.16 -52.68 -27.95
C SER A 264 -3.61 -53.08 -27.74
N PRO A 265 -4.28 -52.41 -26.79
CA PRO A 265 -5.64 -51.95 -27.03
C PRO A 265 -5.75 -50.43 -26.81
N SER A 266 -6.40 -49.77 -27.77
CA SER A 266 -7.05 -48.46 -27.62
C SER A 266 -8.56 -48.68 -27.77
N PRO A 267 -9.43 -47.67 -27.55
CA PRO A 267 -9.34 -46.52 -26.66
C PRO A 267 -10.62 -46.45 -25.78
N ASN A 268 -10.89 -45.25 -25.24
CA ASN A 268 -12.21 -44.65 -25.04
C ASN A 268 -12.76 -44.53 -23.60
N PRO A 269 -13.70 -43.58 -23.35
CA PRO A 269 -13.35 -42.29 -22.72
C PRO A 269 -14.27 -41.98 -21.53
N THR A 270 -13.89 -41.09 -20.61
CA THR A 270 -14.89 -40.29 -19.87
C THR A 270 -14.31 -39.13 -19.07
N LEU A 271 -14.98 -37.98 -19.23
CA LEU A 271 -15.21 -36.93 -18.22
C LEU A 271 -14.03 -36.07 -17.76
N VAL A 272 -13.82 -34.94 -18.45
CA VAL A 272 -13.91 -33.62 -17.79
C VAL A 272 -14.69 -32.67 -18.69
N ALA A 273 -15.88 -32.33 -18.24
CA ALA A 273 -16.71 -31.26 -18.77
C ALA A 273 -16.23 -29.90 -18.24
N GLY A 274 -16.37 -28.86 -19.07
CA GLY A 274 -16.71 -27.51 -18.62
C GLY A 274 -15.63 -26.72 -17.91
N ALA A 275 -14.75 -26.08 -18.69
CA ALA A 275 -14.11 -24.85 -18.23
C ALA A 275 -15.21 -23.78 -18.02
N VAL A 276 -15.42 -23.47 -16.75
CA VAL A 276 -16.39 -22.53 -16.22
C VAL A 276 -16.07 -21.11 -16.67
N ALA A 277 -16.98 -20.54 -17.46
CA ALA A 277 -17.27 -19.12 -17.45
C ALA A 277 -18.05 -18.78 -16.17
N GLY A 278 -17.76 -17.62 -15.57
CA GLY A 278 -18.49 -17.07 -14.42
C GLY A 278 -17.56 -16.27 -13.52
N ALA A 279 -17.28 -14.98 -13.73
CA ALA A 279 -18.23 -13.88 -13.65
C ALA A 279 -19.20 -14.06 -12.48
N ILE A 280 -18.86 -13.53 -11.30
CA ILE A 280 -19.83 -13.26 -10.24
C ILE A 280 -19.52 -11.88 -9.62
N PRO A 281 -20.58 -11.10 -9.29
CA PRO A 281 -20.64 -9.66 -9.51
C PRO A 281 -20.68 -8.85 -8.20
N TRP A 282 -20.51 -7.55 -8.35
CA TRP A 282 -20.91 -6.56 -7.35
C TRP A 282 -22.44 -6.44 -7.31
N ARG A 283 -23.06 -6.80 -6.18
CA ARG A 283 -24.29 -6.19 -5.64
C ARG A 283 -24.55 -6.71 -4.23
N THR A 284 -24.58 -5.80 -3.26
CA THR A 284 -25.82 -5.12 -2.82
C THR A 284 -25.46 -3.73 -2.36
#